data_AF-A0A0S8CMP1-F1
#
_entry.id   AF-A0A0S8CMP1-F1
#
_cell.length_a   1.000
_cell.length_b   1.000
_cell.length_c   1.000
_cell.angle_alpha   90.00
_cell.angle_beta   90.00
_cell.angle_gamma   90.00
#
_symmetry.space_group_name_H-M   'P 1'
#
loop_
_entity.id
_entity.type
_entity.pdbx_description
1 polymer ?
#
loop_
_entity_poly.entity_id
_entity_poly.type
_entity_poly.pdbx_seq_one_letter_code
_entity_poly.pdbx_strand_id
1 'polypeptide(L)'
;MCLFMLGIVMAGCAGGYHRTGPITAEHSHRGVASWYGPSFHGNPTANGERYDMWALTAAHRTLPFGTLVLVQSVDTGKSVTVRINDRGPFIGDRVIDLSYGAARELAMIGKGTEEVILTIVDSPNSGKSAEFLNGRTGNYWVQAGSFSTLTQAVS
;
A
#
# COMPACT_ATOMS: atom_id res chain seq x y z
N MET A 1 -39.00 -34.61 -37.19
CA MET A 1 -37.53 -34.77 -37.17
C MET A 1 -37.00 -33.76 -36.18
N CYS A 2 -36.62 -34.21 -34.98
CA CYS A 2 -36.30 -33.34 -33.85
C CYS A 2 -34.89 -32.74 -34.01
N LEU A 3 -34.84 -31.42 -33.90
CA LEU A 3 -33.65 -30.59 -33.86
C LEU A 3 -32.81 -30.93 -32.61
N PHE A 4 -31.53 -31.24 -32.77
CA PHE A 4 -30.55 -31.18 -31.68
C PHE A 4 -29.28 -30.50 -32.19
N MET A 5 -29.23 -29.19 -31.93
CA MET A 5 -28.01 -28.39 -31.97
C MET A 5 -27.08 -28.87 -30.84
N LEU A 6 -25.92 -29.38 -31.20
CA LEU A 6 -24.86 -29.71 -30.25
C LEU A 6 -24.20 -28.40 -29.79
N GLY A 7 -24.67 -27.87 -28.66
CA GLY A 7 -24.13 -26.67 -28.02
C GLY A 7 -22.80 -26.96 -27.35
N ILE A 8 -21.73 -26.33 -27.84
CA ILE A 8 -20.41 -26.27 -27.21
C ILE A 8 -20.52 -25.40 -25.94
N VAL A 9 -20.25 -25.97 -24.77
CA VAL A 9 -20.12 -25.21 -23.52
C VAL A 9 -18.64 -24.86 -23.32
N MET A 10 -18.25 -23.64 -23.67
CA MET A 10 -16.99 -23.06 -23.20
C MET A 10 -17.24 -22.42 -21.85
N ALA A 11 -16.87 -23.11 -20.77
CA ALA A 11 -16.77 -22.52 -19.44
C ALA A 11 -15.55 -21.57 -19.42
N GLY A 12 -15.78 -20.31 -19.76
CA GLY A 12 -14.80 -19.25 -19.55
C GLY A 12 -14.79 -18.84 -18.09
N CYS A 13 -13.73 -19.19 -17.35
CA CYS A 13 -13.46 -18.59 -16.05
C CYS A 13 -13.16 -17.11 -16.28
N ALA A 14 -14.13 -16.23 -16.02
CA ALA A 14 -13.91 -14.80 -16.00
C ALA A 14 -13.07 -14.46 -14.76
N GLY A 15 -11.74 -14.43 -14.93
CA GLY A 15 -10.85 -13.77 -13.98
C GLY A 15 -11.30 -12.33 -13.81
N GLY A 16 -11.69 -11.95 -12.60
CA GLY A 16 -12.10 -10.60 -12.27
C GLY A 16 -10.96 -9.64 -12.58
N TYR A 17 -11.06 -8.93 -13.70
CA TYR A 17 -10.20 -7.81 -14.02
C TYR A 17 -10.57 -6.71 -13.01
N HIS A 18 -9.72 -6.49 -12.00
CA HIS A 18 -9.85 -5.30 -11.15
C HIS A 18 -9.80 -4.09 -12.08
N ARG A 19 -10.96 -3.47 -12.29
CA ARG A 19 -11.05 -2.18 -12.96
C ARG A 19 -10.28 -1.20 -12.09
N THR A 20 -9.09 -0.82 -12.53
CA THR A 20 -8.45 0.41 -12.11
C THR A 20 -9.38 1.54 -12.56
N GLY A 21 -10.28 1.94 -11.67
CA GLY A 21 -10.96 3.23 -11.81
C GLY A 21 -9.92 4.33 -11.95
N PRO A 22 -10.28 5.50 -12.49
CA PRO A 22 -9.38 6.64 -12.50
C PRO A 22 -8.90 6.85 -11.05
N ILE A 23 -7.57 6.79 -10.86
CA ILE A 23 -6.91 7.17 -9.62
C ILE A 23 -7.33 8.61 -9.30
N THR A 24 -8.39 8.76 -8.52
CA THR A 24 -8.94 10.05 -8.14
C THR A 24 -7.94 10.74 -7.23
N ALA A 25 -7.75 12.04 -7.42
CA ALA A 25 -6.84 12.88 -6.62
C ALA A 25 -7.07 12.78 -5.10
N GLU A 26 -8.24 12.28 -4.67
CA GLU A 26 -8.61 12.04 -3.28
C GLU A 26 -7.70 11.07 -2.52
N HIS A 27 -6.93 10.22 -3.21
CA HIS A 27 -5.99 9.28 -2.59
C HIS A 27 -4.52 9.64 -2.79
N SER A 28 -4.25 10.91 -3.16
CA SER A 28 -2.90 11.40 -3.37
C SER A 28 -2.39 12.25 -2.20
N HIS A 29 -1.15 12.02 -1.78
CA HIS A 29 -0.49 12.77 -0.69
C HIS A 29 0.92 13.18 -1.11
N ARG A 30 1.23 14.47 -1.01
CA ARG A 30 2.55 15.03 -1.32
C ARG A 30 3.43 15.09 -0.07
N GLY A 31 4.71 14.76 -0.21
CA GLY A 31 5.70 14.92 0.87
C GLY A 31 7.09 14.47 0.48
N VAL A 32 8.00 14.38 1.45
CA VAL A 32 9.40 14.02 1.22
C VAL A 32 9.61 12.52 1.35
N ALA A 33 10.20 11.88 0.34
CA ALA A 33 10.69 10.51 0.41
C ALA A 33 12.17 10.47 0.83
N SER A 34 12.57 9.37 1.44
CA SER A 34 13.98 8.98 1.54
C SER A 34 14.15 7.48 1.28
N TRP A 35 15.33 6.91 1.54
CA TRP A 35 15.56 5.48 1.36
C TRP A 35 16.48 4.88 2.42
N TYR A 36 16.32 3.58 2.69
CA TYR A 36 17.12 2.83 3.67
C TYR A 36 18.49 2.44 3.13
N GLY A 37 19.54 2.79 3.87
CA GLY A 37 20.92 2.38 3.58
C GLY A 37 21.13 0.85 3.53
N PRO A 38 22.24 0.38 2.95
CA PRO A 38 22.53 -1.05 2.77
C PRO A 38 22.66 -1.82 4.09
N SER A 39 23.01 -1.15 5.20
CA SER A 39 23.20 -1.77 6.52
C SER A 39 21.93 -2.38 7.12
N PHE A 40 20.75 -2.06 6.59
CA PHE A 40 19.49 -2.64 7.06
C PHE A 40 19.20 -4.02 6.45
N HIS A 41 19.86 -4.40 5.35
CA HIS A 41 19.51 -5.62 4.60
C HIS A 41 19.54 -6.86 5.49
N GLY A 42 18.48 -7.67 5.42
CA GLY A 42 18.31 -8.89 6.23
C GLY A 42 17.79 -8.64 7.65
N ASN A 43 17.63 -7.39 8.09
CA ASN A 43 16.96 -7.11 9.37
C ASN A 43 15.45 -7.35 9.27
N PRO A 44 14.79 -7.72 10.38
CA PRO A 44 13.33 -7.79 10.40
C PRO A 44 12.72 -6.40 10.25
N THR A 45 11.66 -6.32 9.45
CA THR A 45 10.75 -5.17 9.31
C THR A 45 9.63 -5.25 10.34
N ALA A 46 8.85 -4.19 10.49
CA ALA A 46 7.72 -4.13 11.42
C ALA A 46 6.60 -5.13 11.13
N ASN A 47 6.49 -5.66 9.90
CA ASN A 47 5.54 -6.73 9.59
C ASN A 47 6.11 -8.15 9.78
N GLY A 48 7.38 -8.27 10.19
CA GLY A 48 8.08 -9.53 10.44
C GLY A 48 8.85 -10.09 9.24
N GLU A 49 8.71 -9.53 8.03
CA GLU A 49 9.52 -9.91 6.88
C GLU A 49 10.97 -9.46 7.03
N ARG A 50 11.91 -10.17 6.42
CA ARG A 50 13.31 -9.72 6.28
C ARG A 50 13.36 -8.60 5.23
N TYR A 51 13.98 -7.47 5.56
CA TYR A 51 14.17 -6.38 4.61
C TYR A 51 15.10 -6.83 3.47
N ASP A 52 14.55 -6.87 2.25
CA ASP A 52 15.29 -7.02 1.03
C ASP A 52 15.46 -5.66 0.36
N MET A 53 16.71 -5.20 0.26
CA MET A 53 17.01 -3.90 -0.31
C MET A 53 16.71 -3.81 -1.81
N TRP A 54 16.61 -4.95 -2.51
CA TRP A 54 16.31 -5.02 -3.94
C TRP A 54 14.82 -5.14 -4.23
N ALA A 55 14.01 -5.51 -3.24
CA ALA A 55 12.56 -5.59 -3.38
C ALA A 55 11.94 -4.20 -3.49
N LEU A 56 10.79 -4.07 -4.17
CA LEU A 56 10.04 -2.81 -4.27
C LEU A 56 9.12 -2.63 -3.05
N THR A 57 9.72 -2.26 -1.94
CA THR A 57 9.05 -2.11 -0.64
C THR A 57 9.34 -0.76 -0.02
N ALA A 58 8.52 -0.38 0.96
CA ALA A 58 8.67 0.87 1.68
C ALA A 58 8.11 0.81 3.10
N ALA A 59 8.58 1.73 3.93
CA ALA A 59 8.01 2.02 5.24
C ALA A 59 7.08 3.22 5.18
N HIS A 60 5.92 3.08 5.83
CA HIS A 60 4.98 4.18 6.02
C HIS A 60 4.37 4.11 7.42
N ARG A 61 4.06 5.29 8.01
CA ARG A 61 3.61 5.40 9.41
C ARG A 61 2.31 4.65 9.68
N THR A 62 1.29 4.88 8.86
CA THR A 62 -0.09 4.47 9.15
C THR A 62 -0.72 3.56 8.10
N LEU A 63 -0.21 3.51 6.86
CA LEU A 63 -0.79 2.67 5.82
C LEU A 63 -0.75 1.19 6.25
N PRO A 64 -1.84 0.43 6.01
CA PRO A 64 -1.86 -1.00 6.28
C PRO A 64 -0.72 -1.71 5.56
N PHE A 65 -0.11 -2.71 6.21
CA PHE A 65 0.87 -3.56 5.52
C PHE A 65 0.21 -4.26 4.33
N GLY A 66 0.94 -4.37 3.22
CA GLY A 66 0.42 -4.87 1.95
C GLY A 66 -0.20 -3.81 1.05
N THR A 67 -0.40 -2.58 1.53
CA THR A 67 -0.86 -1.47 0.67
C THR A 67 0.14 -1.25 -0.47
N LEU A 68 -0.37 -1.14 -1.70
CA LEU A 68 0.40 -0.78 -2.88
C LEU A 68 0.29 0.72 -3.10
N VAL A 69 1.44 1.39 -3.18
CA VAL A 69 1.54 2.84 -3.33
C VAL A 69 2.35 3.15 -4.58
N LEU A 70 1.78 3.91 -5.50
CA LEU A 70 2.51 4.54 -6.57
C LEU A 70 3.21 5.78 -6.01
N VAL A 71 4.53 5.79 -6.09
CA VAL A 71 5.38 6.90 -5.66
C VAL A 71 5.88 7.60 -6.91
N GLN A 72 5.56 8.88 -7.07
CA GLN A 72 6.00 9.68 -8.21
C GLN A 72 6.93 10.81 -7.75
N SER A 73 8.09 10.94 -8.37
CA SER A 73 9.01 12.06 -8.18
C SER A 73 8.41 13.33 -8.79
N VAL A 74 8.39 14.42 -8.01
CA VAL A 74 7.94 15.74 -8.48
C VAL A 74 8.95 16.33 -9.47
N ASP A 75 10.26 16.13 -9.23
CA ASP A 75 11.31 16.72 -10.05
C ASP A 75 11.43 16.07 -11.44
N THR A 76 11.32 14.73 -11.50
CA THR A 76 11.62 13.96 -12.71
C THR A 76 10.38 13.35 -13.37
N GLY A 77 9.24 13.31 -12.67
CA GLY A 77 8.02 12.64 -13.11
C GLY A 77 8.10 11.10 -13.12
N LYS A 78 9.26 10.52 -12.81
CA LYS A 78 9.43 9.06 -12.69
C LYS A 78 8.55 8.52 -11.57
N SER A 79 8.13 7.28 -11.70
CA SER A 79 7.29 6.63 -10.70
C SER A 79 7.62 5.17 -10.49
N VAL A 80 7.41 4.68 -9.27
CA VAL A 80 7.56 3.27 -8.90
C VAL A 80 6.41 2.87 -7.99
N THR A 81 5.87 1.66 -8.18
CA THR A 81 4.89 1.09 -7.24
C THR A 81 5.62 0.27 -6.20
N VAL A 82 5.34 0.53 -4.92
CA VAL A 82 5.95 -0.17 -3.78
C VAL A 82 4.88 -0.78 -2.90
N ARG A 83 5.24 -1.86 -2.20
CA ARG A 83 4.41 -2.46 -1.16
C ARG A 83 4.86 -1.98 0.23
N ILE A 84 3.90 -1.57 1.06
CA ILE A 84 4.18 -1.21 2.45
C ILE A 84 4.40 -2.49 3.26
N ASN A 85 5.61 -2.68 3.81
CA ASN A 85 5.91 -3.80 4.70
C ASN A 85 6.58 -3.37 6.01
N ASP A 86 6.87 -2.08 6.18
CA ASP A 86 7.57 -1.58 7.36
C ASP A 86 6.94 -0.29 7.92
N ARG A 87 7.42 0.15 9.08
CA ARG A 87 6.95 1.33 9.82
C ARG A 87 8.03 2.40 9.92
N GLY A 88 7.58 3.65 9.86
CA GLY A 88 8.41 4.83 9.73
C GLY A 88 7.99 5.62 8.48
N PRO A 89 8.75 6.65 8.08
CA PRO A 89 9.79 7.32 8.85
C PRO A 89 9.27 7.96 10.14
N PHE A 90 10.07 7.99 11.20
CA PHE A 90 9.73 8.68 12.46
C PHE A 90 10.51 9.97 12.67
N ILE A 91 11.29 10.39 11.66
CA ILE A 91 12.17 11.55 11.74
C ILE A 91 11.75 12.56 10.68
N GLY A 92 11.56 13.80 11.12
CA GLY A 92 11.27 14.95 10.29
C GLY A 92 9.89 14.86 9.61
N ASP A 93 9.83 15.50 8.46
CA ASP A 93 8.68 15.67 7.57
C ASP A 93 8.61 14.60 6.45
N ARG A 94 9.51 13.62 6.47
CA ARG A 94 9.50 12.51 5.50
C ARG A 94 8.18 11.75 5.59
N VAL A 95 7.60 11.34 4.48
CA VAL A 95 6.31 10.63 4.41
C VAL A 95 6.47 9.15 4.09
N ILE A 96 7.58 8.76 3.44
CA ILE A 96 7.87 7.39 3.05
C ILE A 96 9.39 7.14 3.02
N ASP A 97 9.82 5.97 3.48
CA ASP A 97 11.20 5.51 3.32
C ASP A 97 11.20 4.30 2.38
N LEU A 98 11.84 4.45 1.22
CA LEU A 98 11.90 3.46 0.15
C LEU A 98 13.03 2.45 0.37
N SER A 99 12.88 1.26 -0.18
CA SER A 99 14.01 0.36 -0.38
C SER A 99 15.02 0.96 -1.37
N TYR A 100 16.25 0.45 -1.36
CA TYR A 100 17.26 0.83 -2.36
C TYR A 100 16.78 0.57 -3.80
N GLY A 101 16.15 -0.58 -4.05
CA GLY A 101 15.59 -0.93 -5.36
C GLY A 101 14.57 0.10 -5.84
N ALA A 102 13.61 0.48 -5.00
CA ALA A 102 12.60 1.48 -5.34
C ALA A 102 13.22 2.88 -5.55
N ALA A 103 14.15 3.29 -4.70
CA ALA A 103 14.85 4.56 -4.84
C ALA A 103 15.73 4.62 -6.11
N ARG A 104 16.27 3.48 -6.56
CA ARG A 104 16.99 3.37 -7.83
C ARG A 104 16.06 3.56 -9.02
N GLU A 105 14.90 2.91 -9.03
CA GLU A 105 13.89 3.08 -10.09
C GLU A 105 13.38 4.54 -10.15
N LEU A 106 13.23 5.19 -8.99
CA LEU A 106 12.87 6.60 -8.88
C LEU A 106 14.02 7.55 -9.20
N ALA A 107 15.24 7.04 -9.40
CA ALA A 107 16.47 7.79 -9.65
C ALA A 107 16.86 8.81 -8.55
N MET A 108 16.55 8.50 -7.29
CA MET A 108 16.77 9.40 -6.15
C MET A 108 17.98 9.05 -5.27
N ILE A 109 18.74 7.99 -5.60
CA ILE A 109 19.86 7.48 -4.78
C ILE A 109 20.88 8.58 -4.45
N GLY A 110 21.31 9.35 -5.45
CA GLY A 110 22.33 10.39 -5.25
C GLY A 110 21.85 11.58 -4.41
N LYS A 111 20.57 11.94 -4.49
CA LYS A 111 19.97 13.03 -3.70
C LYS A 111 19.73 12.62 -2.23
N GLY A 112 19.51 11.33 -1.98
CA GLY A 112 19.16 10.81 -0.65
C GLY A 112 17.69 11.03 -0.27
N THR A 113 17.18 12.22 -0.54
CA THR A 113 15.77 12.61 -0.34
C THR A 113 15.20 13.28 -1.56
N GLU A 114 13.89 13.16 -1.77
CA GLU A 114 13.20 13.77 -2.92
C GLU A 114 11.74 14.07 -2.60
N GLU A 115 11.19 15.11 -3.21
CA GLU A 115 9.76 15.40 -3.09
C GLU A 115 8.95 14.47 -4.00
N VAL A 116 7.91 13.85 -3.43
CA VAL A 116 7.10 12.84 -4.10
C VAL A 116 5.60 13.05 -3.89
N ILE A 117 4.82 12.50 -4.81
CA ILE A 117 3.38 12.29 -4.68
C ILE A 117 3.14 10.79 -4.48
N LEU A 118 2.46 10.44 -3.40
CA LEU A 118 2.04 9.08 -3.07
C LEU A 118 0.59 8.90 -3.49
N THR A 119 0.30 7.89 -4.31
CA THR A 119 -1.07 7.52 -4.67
C THR A 119 -1.33 6.07 -4.26
N ILE A 120 -2.36 5.84 -3.45
CA ILE A 120 -2.75 4.48 -3.07
C ILE A 120 -3.35 3.78 -4.30
N VAL A 121 -2.71 2.70 -4.74
CA VAL A 121 -3.15 1.88 -5.88
C VAL A 121 -4.09 0.78 -5.41
N ASP A 122 -3.72 0.12 -4.31
CA ASP A 122 -4.54 -0.89 -3.65
C ASP A 122 -4.24 -0.91 -2.15
N SER A 123 -5.22 -1.25 -1.33
CA SER A 123 -5.05 -1.44 0.10
C SER A 123 -5.83 -2.67 0.54
N PRO A 124 -5.27 -3.54 1.40
CA PRO A 124 -5.94 -4.79 1.81
C PRO A 124 -7.35 -4.64 2.41
N ASN A 125 -7.72 -3.44 2.84
CA ASN A 125 -9.03 -3.15 3.43
C ASN A 125 -9.99 -2.40 2.47
N SER A 126 -9.58 -2.12 1.23
CA SER A 126 -10.35 -1.35 0.23
C SER A 126 -11.72 -1.97 -0.07
N GLY A 127 -11.80 -3.30 -0.16
CA GLY A 127 -13.05 -4.02 -0.35
C GLY A 127 -13.95 -4.04 0.88
N LYS A 128 -13.38 -4.03 2.09
CA LYS A 128 -14.13 -4.05 3.35
C LYS A 128 -14.73 -2.68 3.68
N SER A 129 -14.04 -1.59 3.38
CA SER A 129 -14.57 -0.23 3.57
C SER A 129 -15.69 0.07 2.57
N ALA A 130 -15.53 -0.32 1.30
CA ALA A 130 -16.61 -0.23 0.32
C ALA A 130 -17.81 -1.07 0.74
N GLU A 131 -17.62 -2.28 1.28
CA GLU A 131 -18.70 -3.12 1.79
C GLU A 131 -19.35 -2.58 3.10
N PHE A 132 -18.57 -1.92 3.95
CA PHE A 132 -19.06 -1.19 5.14
C PHE A 132 -19.93 0.02 4.75
N LEU A 133 -19.47 0.80 3.77
CA LEU A 133 -20.16 2.01 3.30
C LEU A 133 -21.35 1.67 2.40
N ASN A 134 -21.30 0.56 1.67
CA ASN A 134 -22.34 0.12 0.74
C ASN A 134 -23.41 -0.77 1.42
N GLY A 135 -23.54 -0.66 2.75
CA GLY A 135 -24.76 -1.03 3.45
C GLY A 135 -25.03 -2.54 3.55
N ARG A 136 -24.06 -3.33 4.05
CA ARG A 136 -24.48 -4.47 4.87
C ARG A 136 -25.07 -3.93 6.16
N THR A 137 -26.39 -3.79 6.20
CA THR A 137 -27.17 -3.62 7.44
C THR A 137 -27.05 -4.90 8.28
N GLY A 138 -25.89 -5.10 8.90
CA GLY A 138 -25.67 -6.07 9.97
C GLY A 138 -25.59 -5.36 11.31
N ASN A 139 -25.90 -6.06 12.39
CA ASN A 139 -25.70 -5.53 13.73
C ASN A 139 -24.19 -5.47 14.00
N TYR A 140 -23.65 -4.26 14.13
CA TYR A 140 -22.26 -4.04 14.54
C TYR A 140 -22.25 -3.54 15.97
N TRP A 141 -21.36 -4.10 16.79
CA TRP A 141 -21.13 -3.66 18.16
C TRP A 141 -19.71 -3.10 18.24
N VAL A 142 -19.58 -1.82 18.56
CA VAL A 142 -18.30 -1.19 18.85
C VAL A 142 -18.13 -1.19 20.36
N GLN A 143 -17.12 -1.90 20.85
CA GLN A 143 -16.73 -1.85 22.24
C GLN A 143 -15.67 -0.76 22.42
N ALA A 144 -16.06 0.37 22.99
CA ALA A 144 -15.15 1.42 23.42
C ALA A 144 -14.92 1.32 24.93
N GLY A 145 -13.66 1.20 25.35
CA GLY A 145 -13.26 1.27 26.76
C GLY A 145 -12.85 2.69 27.17
N SER A 146 -13.09 3.07 28.42
CA SER A 146 -12.49 4.27 29.02
C SER A 146 -11.30 3.84 29.87
N PHE A 147 -10.14 4.45 29.63
CA PHE A 147 -8.91 4.15 30.34
C PHE A 147 -8.43 5.41 31.06
N SER A 148 -8.18 5.28 32.35
CA SER A 148 -7.64 6.38 33.17
C SER A 148 -6.14 6.54 33.03
N THR A 149 -5.43 5.53 32.51
CA THR A 149 -3.97 5.58 32.28
C THR A 149 -3.59 4.87 30.97
N LEU A 150 -2.50 5.33 30.34
CA LEU A 150 -2.00 4.78 29.07
C LEU A 150 -1.62 3.30 29.18
N THR A 151 -1.10 2.86 30.33
CA THR A 151 -0.74 1.46 30.57
C THR A 151 -1.95 0.52 30.48
N GLN A 152 -3.14 0.99 30.89
CA GLN A 152 -4.38 0.21 30.82
C GLN A 152 -4.93 0.09 29.38
N ALA A 153 -4.57 1.02 28.49
CA ALA A 153 -5.07 1.03 27.11
C ALA A 153 -4.30 0.11 26.16
N VAL A 154 -3.15 -0.44 26.59
CA VAL A 154 -2.22 -1.21 25.74
C VAL A 154 -1.95 -2.64 26.25
N SER A 155 -2.68 -3.09 27.28
CA SER A 155 -2.58 -4.46 27.82
C SER A 155 -3.62 -5.40 27.22
#